data_AF-A0A7W9ZUN1-F1
#
_entry.id   AF-A0A7W9ZUN1-F1
#
_cell.length_a   1.000
_cell.length_b   1.000
_cell.length_c   1.000
_cell.angle_alpha   90.00
_cell.angle_beta   90.00
_cell.angle_gamma   90.00
#
_symmetry.space_group_name_H-M   'P 1'
#
loop_
_entity.id
_entity.type
_entity.pdbx_description
1 polymer ?
#
loop_
_entity_poly.entity_id
_entity_poly.type
_entity_poly.pdbx_seq_one_letter_code
_entity_poly.pdbx_strand_id
1 'polypeptide(L)' 'MPKTGDLRRDEAVIAEIVAFLRENDVKSVAAMDGIFGCPHEEGIDYPVGEAYPHCSYWNGRNRFTGKLEAD' A
#
# COMPACT_ATOMS: atom_id res chain seq x y z
N MET A 1 0.89 16.24 -15.68
CA MET A 1 0.78 14.76 -15.63
C MET A 1 -0.69 14.43 -15.47
N PRO A 2 -1.35 13.69 -16.38
CA PRO A 2 -2.77 13.42 -16.22
C PRO A 2 -2.91 12.51 -14.99
N LYS A 3 -3.71 12.95 -14.01
CA LYS A 3 -4.15 12.10 -12.91
C LYS A 3 -5.17 11.12 -13.48
N THR A 4 -4.69 10.05 -14.08
CA THR A 4 -5.50 8.84 -14.29
C THR A 4 -5.88 8.32 -12.89
N GLY A 5 -7.10 7.81 -12.72
CA GLY A 5 -7.69 7.49 -11.42
C GLY A 5 -6.87 6.54 -10.55
N ASP A 6 -7.32 6.33 -9.31
CA ASP A 6 -6.70 5.37 -8.38
C ASP A 6 -6.72 3.96 -8.99
N LEU A 7 -5.57 3.50 -9.52
CA LEU A 7 -5.40 2.21 -10.20
C LEU A 7 -5.86 1.03 -9.34
N ARG A 8 -5.83 1.16 -8.01
CA ARG A 8 -6.29 0.13 -7.07
C ARG A 8 -7.80 -0.13 -7.18
N ARG A 9 -8.53 0.76 -7.85
CA ARG A 9 -9.97 0.68 -8.11
C ARG A 9 -10.29 0.52 -9.60
N ASP A 10 -9.27 0.32 -10.44
CA ASP A 10 -9.48 0.12 -11.86
C ASP A 10 -9.99 -1.31 -12.10
N GLU A 11 -11.22 -1.42 -12.61
CA GLU A 11 -11.89 -2.71 -12.84
C GLU A 11 -11.13 -3.59 -13.84
N ALA A 12 -10.50 -2.99 -14.86
CA ALA A 12 -9.75 -3.75 -15.86
C ALA A 12 -8.49 -4.35 -15.24
N VAL A 13 -7.74 -3.55 -14.47
CA VAL A 13 -6.54 -4.01 -13.76
C VAL A 13 -6.87 -5.11 -12.76
N ILE A 14 -7.96 -4.95 -11.99
CA ILE A 14 -8.40 -5.96 -11.03
C ILE A 14 -8.78 -7.26 -11.75
N ALA A 15 -9.47 -7.18 -12.89
CA ALA A 15 -9.85 -8.36 -13.67
C ALA A 15 -8.63 -9.15 -14.18
N GLU A 16 -7.59 -8.45 -14.67
CA GLU A 16 -6.34 -9.09 -15.10
C GLU A 16 -5.60 -9.79 -13.95
N ILE A 17 -5.52 -9.13 -12.78
CA ILE A 17 -4.92 -9.74 -11.58
C ILE A 17 -5.69 -11.00 -11.17
N VAL A 18 -7.02 -10.96 -11.16
CA VAL A 18 -7.84 -12.13 -10.80
C VAL A 18 -7.66 -13.27 -11.80
N ALA A 19 -7.57 -12.99 -13.09
CA ALA A 19 -7.31 -14.00 -14.11
C ALA A 19 -5.96 -14.70 -13.86
N PHE A 20 -4.90 -13.91 -13.65
CA PHE A 20 -3.57 -14.43 -13.33
C PHE A 20 -3.55 -15.32 -12.08
N LEU A 21 -4.23 -14.91 -11.00
CA LEU A 21 -4.29 -15.70 -9.76
C LEU A 21 -5.03 -17.03 -9.96
N ARG A 22 -6.09 -17.05 -10.78
CA ARG A 22 -6.83 -18.27 -11.11
C ARG A 22 -6.00 -19.25 -11.94
N GLU A 23 -5.25 -18.73 -12.91
CA GLU A 23 -4.33 -19.54 -13.74
C GLU A 23 -3.26 -20.24 -12.90
N ASN A 24 -2.86 -19.63 -11.79
CA ASN A 24 -1.87 -20.18 -10.85
C ASN A 24 -2.49 -20.98 -9.68
N ASP A 25 -3.78 -21.34 -9.76
CA ASP A 25 -4.49 -22.16 -8.77
C ASP A 25 -4.44 -21.60 -7.32
N VAL A 26 -4.37 -20.26 -7.19
CA VAL A 26 -4.33 -19.58 -5.88
C VAL A 26 -5.61 -19.87 -5.10
N LYS A 27 -5.47 -20.38 -3.88
CA LYS A 27 -6.60 -20.81 -3.04
C LYS A 27 -7.24 -19.70 -2.21
N SER A 28 -6.46 -18.68 -1.85
CA SER A 28 -6.89 -17.58 -1.00
C SER A 28 -6.01 -16.37 -1.20
N VAL A 29 -6.60 -15.18 -1.14
CA VAL A 29 -5.93 -13.90 -1.34
C VAL A 29 -6.27 -12.99 -0.16
N ALA A 30 -5.25 -12.32 0.39
CA ALA A 30 -5.44 -11.23 1.33
C ALA A 30 -5.11 -9.91 0.62
N ALA A 31 -6.04 -8.96 0.66
CA ALA A 31 -5.85 -7.62 0.14
C ALA A 31 -6.08 -6.60 1.26
N MET A 32 -5.26 -5.56 1.28
CA MET A 32 -5.39 -4.47 2.24
C MET A 32 -6.18 -3.31 1.63
N ASP A 33 -7.01 -2.63 2.42
CA ASP A 33 -7.81 -1.48 1.96
C ASP A 33 -6.95 -0.25 1.59
N GLY A 34 -5.79 -0.14 2.23
CA GLY A 34 -4.91 1.04 2.17
C GLY A 34 -3.58 0.76 1.51
N ILE A 35 -2.86 1.85 1.19
CA ILE A 35 -1.42 1.80 0.95
C ILE A 35 -0.75 1.89 2.33
N PHE A 36 0.22 1.01 2.59
CA PHE A 36 0.96 0.93 3.86
C PHE A 36 2.41 1.40 3.69
N GLY A 37 2.90 1.42 2.45
CA GLY A 37 4.23 1.86 2.08
C GLY A 37 4.32 3.35 1.75
N CYS A 38 5.51 3.89 1.90
CA CYS A 38 5.85 5.18 1.32
C CYS A 38 6.34 4.95 -0.12
N PRO A 39 5.86 5.70 -1.13
CA PRO A 39 6.34 5.54 -2.51
C PRO A 39 7.79 6.02 -2.70
N HIS A 40 8.38 6.72 -1.72
CA HIS A 40 9.74 7.26 -1.83
C HIS A 40 10.82 6.19 -1.64
N GLU A 41 10.60 5.21 -0.76
CA GLU A 41 11.62 4.21 -0.42
C GLU A 41 10.93 2.93 0.06
N GLU A 42 10.99 1.89 -0.77
CA GLU A 42 10.49 0.55 -0.48
C GLU A 42 11.69 -0.38 -0.22
N GLY A 43 11.68 -1.14 0.87
CA GLY A 43 12.71 -2.15 1.17
C GLY A 43 13.78 -1.77 2.20
N ILE A 44 13.66 -0.63 2.89
CA ILE A 44 14.49 -0.29 4.05
C ILE A 44 13.67 -0.42 5.34
N ASP A 45 14.13 -1.29 6.22
CA ASP A 45 13.60 -1.38 7.58
C ASP A 45 14.24 -0.28 8.44
N TYR A 46 13.44 0.71 8.82
CA TYR A 46 13.87 1.71 9.81
C TYR A 46 13.90 1.07 11.21
N PRO A 47 14.76 1.57 12.12
CA PRO A 47 14.71 1.18 13.52
C PRO A 47 13.30 1.27 14.08
N VAL A 48 12.97 0.39 15.03
CA VAL A 48 11.63 0.34 15.64
C VAL A 48 11.29 1.72 16.22
N GLY A 49 10.23 2.33 15.70
CA GLY A 49 9.76 3.65 16.11
C GLY A 49 10.27 4.83 15.27
N GLU A 50 11.22 4.62 14.35
CA GLU A 50 11.69 5.69 13.47
C GLU A 50 10.82 5.83 12.21
N ALA A 51 10.49 7.08 11.88
CA ALA A 51 9.85 7.45 10.64
C ALA A 51 10.90 7.81 9.58
N TYR A 52 10.60 7.50 8.32
CA TYR A 52 11.43 7.95 7.20
C TYR A 52 11.43 9.49 7.14
N PRO A 53 12.61 10.16 7.21
CA PRO A 53 12.69 11.61 7.30
C PRO A 53 12.11 12.34 6.08
N HIS A 54 12.06 11.70 4.91
CA HIS A 54 11.50 12.33 3.70
C HIS A 54 10.01 12.05 3.49
N CYS A 55 9.33 11.32 4.39
CA CYS A 55 7.88 11.13 4.33
C CYS A 55 7.15 11.81 5.49
N SER A 56 6.72 13.04 5.24
CA SER A 56 5.86 13.78 6.19
C SER A 56 4.50 13.12 6.41
N TYR A 57 3.98 12.37 5.44
CA TYR A 57 2.66 11.74 5.54
C TYR A 57 2.60 10.57 6.54
N TRP A 58 3.64 9.72 6.54
CA TRP A 58 3.72 8.55 7.41
C TRP A 58 4.36 8.84 8.77
N ASN A 59 4.94 10.02 8.96
CA ASN A 59 5.50 10.42 10.24
C ASN A 59 4.41 10.51 11.32
N GLY A 60 4.56 9.78 12.42
CA GLY A 60 3.57 9.69 13.50
C GLY A 60 2.25 9.01 13.11
N ARG A 61 2.16 8.39 11.93
CA ARG A 61 0.95 7.73 11.45
C ARG A 61 1.09 6.21 11.54
N ASN A 62 0.13 5.58 12.20
CA ASN A 62 0.03 4.13 12.22
C ASN A 62 -0.26 3.60 10.81
N ARG A 63 0.60 2.71 10.30
CA ARG A 63 0.50 2.16 8.93
C ARG A 63 -0.72 1.27 8.72
N PHE A 64 -1.23 0.65 9.77
CA PHE A 64 -2.41 -0.23 9.70
C PHE A 64 -3.73 0.51 9.78
N THR A 65 -3.84 1.49 10.67
CA THR A 65 -5.08 2.25 10.87
C THR A 65 -5.14 3.51 10.02
N GLY A 66 -3.99 3.97 9.51
CA GLY A 66 -3.84 5.25 8.82
C GLY A 66 -4.06 6.47 9.72
N LYS A 67 -4.19 6.31 11.03
CA LYS A 67 -4.41 7.41 11.98
C LYS A 67 -3.10 7.95 12.52
N LEU A 68 -3.07 9.25 12.79
CA LEU A 68 -2.00 9.84 13.60
C LEU A 68 -2.15 9.29 15.01
N GLU A 69 -1.10 8.70 15.54
CA GLU A 69 -1.04 8.36 16.95
C GLU A 69 -0.57 9.63 17.65
N ALA A 70 -1.43 10.20 18.49
CA ALA A 70 -1.07 11.34 19.30
C ALA A 70 -0.03 10.90 20.34
N ASP A 71 0.99 11.74 20.53
CA ASP A 71 1.99 11.58 21.60
C ASP A 71 1.34 11.53 22.99
#